data_AF-A0A7X7CT41-F1
#
_entry.id   AF-A0A7X7CT41-F1
#
_cell.length_a   1.000
_cell.length_b   1.000
_cell.length_c   1.000
_cell.angle_alpha   90.00
_cell.angle_beta   90.00
_cell.angle_gamma   90.00
#
_symmetry.space_group_name_H-M   'P 1'
#
loop_
_entity.id
_entity.type
_entity.pdbx_description
1 polymer ?
#
loop_
_entity_poly.entity_id
_entity_poly.type
_entity_poly.pdbx_seq_one_letter_code
_entity_poly.pdbx_strand_id
1 'polypeptide(L)'
;MSPARLLQLLRVSILGAALALVQLPAWAAPDAAEFRLTPELLRKFEAIDAESKRLALAEEDDQEEDDDEDDADDEDDADDETVEGLARKMESVPEVKALLTRHGVTPIQFALSAHALLHAGMYLAFEEAMDKQKAAELLRGYTKAQRDNIELVRKSGLMKKN
;
A
#
# COMPACT_ATOMS: atom_id res chain seq x y z
N MET A 1 -20.61 -48.98 -59.87
CA MET A 1 -20.78 -47.64 -60.47
C MET A 1 -20.82 -46.67 -59.28
N SER A 2 -19.74 -46.07 -58.77
CA SER A 2 -18.76 -45.19 -59.42
C SER A 2 -19.45 -44.01 -60.15
N PRO A 3 -18.80 -42.86 -60.34
CA PRO A 3 -18.20 -41.91 -59.39
C PRO A 3 -18.50 -40.45 -59.84
N ALA A 4 -18.37 -39.43 -58.98
CA ALA A 4 -17.94 -38.08 -59.41
C ALA A 4 -17.82 -37.18 -58.17
N ARG A 5 -16.61 -36.84 -57.70
CA ARG A 5 -15.76 -35.77 -58.28
C ARG A 5 -16.44 -34.41 -58.11
N LEU A 6 -15.81 -33.36 -57.60
CA LEU A 6 -14.42 -33.05 -57.34
C LEU A 6 -14.44 -31.70 -56.60
N LEU A 7 -13.44 -31.44 -55.77
CA LEU A 7 -12.95 -30.10 -55.40
C LEU A 7 -13.90 -29.25 -54.52
N GLN A 8 -13.56 -29.08 -53.25
CA GLN A 8 -12.78 -27.91 -52.86
C GLN A 8 -12.32 -27.99 -51.38
N LEU A 9 -10.99 -27.99 -51.25
CA LEU A 9 -10.22 -27.25 -50.24
C LEU A 9 -10.24 -27.73 -48.78
N LEU A 10 -9.32 -28.68 -48.52
CA LEU A 10 -8.20 -28.49 -47.58
C LEU A 10 -8.27 -27.23 -46.69
N ARG A 11 -8.54 -27.42 -45.40
CA ARG A 11 -7.86 -26.70 -44.31
C ARG A 11 -7.60 -27.64 -43.14
N VAL A 12 -6.43 -28.24 -43.16
CA VAL A 12 -5.77 -28.76 -41.96
C VAL A 12 -5.27 -27.54 -41.18
N SER A 13 -5.66 -27.41 -39.91
CA SER A 13 -4.87 -26.66 -38.94
C SER A 13 -4.88 -27.40 -37.62
N ILE A 14 -3.71 -27.97 -37.34
CA ILE A 14 -3.25 -28.61 -36.11
C ILE A 14 -2.86 -27.50 -35.13
N LEU A 15 -3.20 -27.65 -33.84
CA LEU A 15 -2.47 -27.23 -32.61
C LEU A 15 -3.51 -27.14 -31.49
N GLY A 16 -3.42 -27.79 -30.34
CA GLY A 16 -2.25 -28.18 -29.56
C GLY A 16 -2.53 -27.77 -28.12
N ALA A 17 -3.38 -28.52 -27.41
CA ALA A 17 -3.71 -28.24 -26.01
C ALA A 17 -2.56 -28.76 -25.11
N ALA A 18 -1.48 -27.99 -25.03
CA ALA A 18 -0.41 -28.22 -24.07
C ALA A 18 -0.85 -27.71 -22.70
N LEU A 19 -1.01 -28.66 -21.78
CA LEU A 19 -1.20 -28.49 -20.35
C LEU A 19 0.05 -27.82 -19.76
N ALA A 20 0.03 -26.51 -19.57
CA ALA A 20 0.99 -25.80 -18.72
C ALA A 20 0.30 -25.50 -17.39
N LEU A 21 0.59 -26.29 -16.35
CA LEU A 21 0.48 -25.81 -14.99
C LEU A 21 1.45 -24.64 -14.85
N VAL A 22 0.94 -23.42 -15.09
CA VAL A 22 1.59 -22.21 -14.61
C VAL A 22 1.49 -22.30 -13.09
N GLN A 23 2.55 -22.73 -12.44
CA GLN A 23 2.76 -22.38 -11.04
C GLN A 23 2.86 -20.85 -11.01
N LEU A 24 1.74 -20.22 -10.66
CA LEU A 24 1.75 -18.82 -10.27
C LEU A 24 2.80 -18.73 -9.14
N PRO A 25 3.82 -17.87 -9.25
CA PRO A 25 4.69 -17.64 -8.12
C PRO A 25 3.78 -17.23 -6.96
N ALA A 26 3.85 -17.99 -5.86
CA ALA A 26 3.28 -17.53 -4.61
C ALA A 26 3.84 -16.12 -4.40
N TRP A 27 2.99 -15.11 -4.51
CA TRP A 27 3.39 -13.74 -4.21
C TRP A 27 3.76 -13.75 -2.74
N ALA A 28 5.06 -13.86 -2.47
CA ALA A 28 5.59 -13.57 -1.15
C ALA A 28 5.05 -12.19 -0.78
N ALA A 29 4.55 -12.08 0.45
CA ALA A 29 4.11 -10.80 0.97
C ALA A 29 5.22 -9.76 0.74
N PRO A 30 4.88 -8.58 0.21
CA PRO A 30 5.87 -7.55 -0.06
C PRO A 30 6.65 -7.20 1.22
N ASP A 31 7.98 -7.37 1.19
CA ASP A 31 8.84 -7.08 2.34
C ASP A 31 8.84 -5.58 2.66
N ALA A 32 8.34 -5.24 3.85
CA ALA A 32 8.26 -3.86 4.33
C ALA A 32 9.63 -3.17 4.42
N ALA A 33 10.72 -3.93 4.64
CA ALA A 33 12.09 -3.40 4.68
C ALA A 33 12.64 -3.05 3.29
N GLU A 34 12.08 -3.63 2.22
CA GLU A 34 12.47 -3.40 0.83
C GLU A 34 11.51 -2.47 0.07
N PHE A 35 10.38 -2.10 0.69
CA PHE A 35 9.41 -1.18 0.09
C PHE A 35 10.00 0.21 -0.12
N ARG A 36 9.76 0.78 -1.32
CA ARG A 36 10.28 2.10 -1.71
C ARG A 36 9.13 3.09 -1.90
N LEU A 37 9.18 4.15 -1.11
CA LEU A 37 8.37 5.33 -1.32
C LEU A 37 8.76 6.00 -2.64
N THR A 38 7.78 6.65 -3.28
CA THR A 38 8.00 7.47 -4.46
C THR A 38 7.34 8.84 -4.26
N PRO A 39 7.82 9.90 -4.93
CA PRO A 39 7.18 11.22 -4.86
C PRO A 39 5.69 11.19 -5.28
N GLU A 40 5.34 10.33 -6.23
CA GLU A 40 3.94 10.13 -6.64
C GLU A 40 3.11 9.53 -5.51
N LEU A 41 3.64 8.53 -4.81
CA LEU A 41 2.94 7.88 -3.71
C LEU A 41 2.76 8.81 -2.51
N LEU A 42 3.74 9.69 -2.24
CA LEU A 42 3.59 10.74 -1.23
C LEU A 42 2.45 11.71 -1.59
N ARG A 43 2.38 12.16 -2.85
CA ARG A 43 1.27 13.03 -3.31
C ARG A 43 -0.10 12.35 -3.19
N LYS A 44 -0.18 11.05 -3.49
CA LYS A 44 -1.41 10.29 -3.30
C LYS A 44 -1.78 10.17 -1.82
N PHE A 45 -0.81 9.95 -0.95
CA PHE A 45 -1.04 9.92 0.51
C PHE A 45 -1.58 11.26 1.04
N GLU A 46 -0.99 12.38 0.63
CA GLU A 46 -1.49 13.72 0.98
C GLU A 46 -2.91 13.95 0.45
N ALA A 47 -3.22 13.49 -0.77
CA ALA A 47 -4.56 13.61 -1.34
C ALA A 47 -5.60 12.74 -0.62
N ILE A 48 -5.22 11.52 -0.22
CA ILE A 48 -6.05 10.63 0.58
C ILE A 48 -6.32 11.27 1.95
N ASP A 49 -5.30 11.77 2.65
CA ASP A 49 -5.44 12.45 3.95
C ASP A 49 -6.38 13.67 3.87
N ALA A 50 -6.22 14.50 2.83
CA ALA A 50 -7.08 15.66 2.62
C ALA A 50 -8.53 15.28 2.33
N GLU A 51 -8.77 14.24 1.52
CA GLU A 51 -10.12 13.76 1.23
C GLU A 51 -10.76 13.10 2.46
N SER A 52 -10.02 12.29 3.21
CA SER A 52 -10.48 11.70 4.47
C SER A 52 -10.93 12.76 5.47
N LYS A 53 -10.13 13.81 5.67
CA LYS A 53 -10.49 14.94 6.56
C LYS A 53 -11.74 15.67 6.09
N ARG A 54 -11.90 15.85 4.78
CA ARG A 54 -13.10 16.48 4.22
C ARG A 54 -14.34 15.61 4.43
N LEU A 55 -14.22 14.29 4.31
CA LEU A 55 -15.32 13.35 4.56
C LEU A 55 -15.72 13.36 6.04
N ALA A 56 -14.75 13.31 6.96
CA ALA A 56 -15.01 13.39 8.40
C ALA A 56 -15.74 14.70 8.79
N LEU A 57 -15.29 15.85 8.29
CA LEU A 57 -15.97 17.13 8.54
C LEU A 57 -17.40 17.19 7.97
N ALA A 58 -17.65 16.52 6.83
CA ALA A 58 -18.99 16.48 6.24
C ALA A 58 -19.94 15.56 7.04
N GLU A 59 -19.41 14.54 7.70
CA GLU A 59 -20.17 13.65 8.60
C GLU A 59 -20.47 14.33 9.96
N GLU A 60 -19.60 15.24 10.41
CA GLU A 60 -19.80 16.07 11.61
C GLU A 60 -20.84 17.19 11.37
N ASP A 61 -20.84 17.83 10.19
CA ASP A 61 -21.81 18.90 9.85
C ASP A 61 -23.26 18.38 9.73
N ASP A 62 -23.47 17.07 9.55
CA ASP A 62 -24.78 16.42 9.41
C ASP A 62 -25.29 15.77 10.72
N GLN A 63 -24.51 15.77 11.80
CA GLN A 63 -24.88 15.19 13.10
C GLN A 63 -25.10 16.29 14.15
N GLU A 64 -26.38 16.55 14.50
CA GLU A 64 -26.71 17.21 15.77
C GLU A 64 -26.22 16.33 16.92
N GLU A 65 -25.47 16.92 17.85
CA GLU A 65 -24.82 16.32 19.03
C GLU A 65 -25.67 15.21 19.69
N ASP A 66 -25.32 13.94 19.48
CA ASP A 66 -25.60 12.86 20.42
C ASP A 66 -24.26 12.29 20.89
N ASP A 67 -23.88 12.75 22.09
CA ASP A 67 -22.67 12.44 22.83
C ASP A 67 -22.86 11.07 23.50
N ASP A 68 -22.78 10.00 22.72
CA ASP A 68 -22.66 8.63 23.25
C ASP A 68 -21.21 8.16 23.01
N GLU A 69 -20.37 8.45 24.01
CA GLU A 69 -19.05 7.82 24.20
C GLU A 69 -19.25 6.31 24.42
N ASP A 70 -19.45 5.56 23.34
CA ASP A 70 -19.29 4.11 23.35
C ASP A 70 -17.79 3.80 23.36
N ASP A 71 -17.26 3.51 24.55
CA ASP A 71 -16.01 2.82 24.79
C ASP A 71 -16.02 1.50 23.99
N ALA A 72 -15.54 1.55 22.75
CA ALA A 72 -15.30 0.37 21.96
C ALA A 72 -14.12 -0.37 22.60
N ASP A 73 -14.42 -1.49 23.26
CA ASP A 73 -13.46 -2.49 23.70
C ASP A 73 -12.51 -2.78 22.53
N ASP A 74 -11.27 -2.29 22.62
CA ASP A 74 -10.17 -2.66 21.74
C ASP A 74 -9.88 -4.15 21.99
N GLU A 75 -10.55 -5.02 21.21
CA GLU A 75 -10.14 -6.39 21.05
C GLU A 75 -8.75 -6.38 20.41
N ASP A 76 -7.75 -6.64 21.26
CA ASP A 76 -6.31 -6.65 21.03
C ASP A 76 -5.93 -7.77 20.04
N ASP A 77 -6.32 -7.60 18.77
CA ASP A 77 -5.90 -8.45 17.67
C ASP A 77 -4.44 -8.10 17.33
N ALA A 78 -3.49 -8.81 17.94
CA ALA A 78 -2.05 -8.69 17.67
C ALA A 78 -1.66 -8.79 16.18
N ASP A 79 -2.58 -9.28 15.35
CA ASP A 79 -2.49 -9.31 13.90
C ASP A 79 -2.57 -7.92 13.25
N ASP A 80 -3.25 -6.95 13.87
CA ASP A 80 -3.45 -5.56 13.39
C ASP A 80 -2.16 -4.72 13.43
N GLU A 81 -1.16 -5.12 14.22
CA GLU A 81 0.13 -4.43 14.32
C GLU A 81 1.05 -4.67 13.11
N THR A 82 0.68 -5.60 12.22
CA THR A 82 1.44 -5.92 11.01
C THR A 82 0.99 -5.09 9.81
N VAL A 83 1.86 -4.97 8.81
CA VAL A 83 1.51 -4.32 7.53
C VAL A 83 0.32 -5.05 6.87
N GLU A 84 0.30 -6.38 6.94
CA GLU A 84 -0.77 -7.22 6.43
C GLU A 84 -2.07 -7.08 7.24
N GLY A 85 -1.97 -6.94 8.57
CA GLY A 85 -3.10 -6.62 9.45
C GLY A 85 -3.76 -5.31 9.07
N LEU A 86 -2.97 -4.24 9.00
CA LEU A 86 -3.44 -2.93 8.58
C LEU A 86 -4.08 -2.96 7.18
N ALA A 87 -3.49 -3.69 6.23
CA ALA A 87 -4.06 -3.86 4.90
C ALA A 87 -5.41 -4.60 4.94
N ARG A 88 -5.53 -5.67 5.74
CA ARG A 88 -6.80 -6.41 5.94
C ARG A 88 -7.87 -5.51 6.56
N LYS A 89 -7.53 -4.70 7.55
CA LYS A 89 -8.44 -3.73 8.19
C LYS A 89 -8.95 -2.68 7.20
N MET A 90 -8.09 -2.20 6.31
CA MET A 90 -8.50 -1.30 5.23
C MET A 90 -9.36 -1.99 4.17
N GLU A 91 -9.16 -3.30 3.95
CA GLU A 91 -10.01 -4.09 3.05
C GLU A 91 -11.39 -4.38 3.62
N SER A 92 -11.52 -4.47 4.95
CA SER A 92 -12.78 -4.78 5.63
C SER A 92 -13.74 -3.60 5.70
N VAL A 93 -13.26 -2.35 5.53
CA VAL A 93 -14.09 -1.14 5.49
C VAL A 93 -14.32 -0.70 4.02
N PRO A 94 -15.52 -0.91 3.44
CA PRO A 94 -15.79 -0.62 2.02
C PRO A 94 -15.49 0.83 1.60
N GLU A 95 -15.77 1.78 2.48
CA GLU A 95 -15.58 3.22 2.27
C GLU A 95 -14.09 3.55 2.16
N VAL A 96 -13.27 3.01 3.06
CA VAL A 96 -11.81 3.16 3.05
C VAL A 96 -11.24 2.52 1.78
N LYS A 97 -11.64 1.28 1.48
CA LYS A 97 -11.21 0.60 0.25
C LYS A 97 -11.58 1.39 -1.01
N ALA A 98 -12.78 1.96 -1.06
CA ALA A 98 -13.24 2.78 -2.17
C ALA A 98 -12.40 4.07 -2.29
N LEU A 99 -12.13 4.75 -1.18
CA LEU A 99 -11.28 5.94 -1.14
C LEU A 99 -9.88 5.64 -1.68
N LEU A 100 -9.22 4.59 -1.18
CA LEU A 100 -7.89 4.20 -1.65
C LEU A 100 -7.90 3.88 -3.16
N THR A 101 -8.93 3.18 -3.61
CA THR A 101 -9.12 2.85 -5.04
C THR A 101 -9.30 4.09 -5.91
N ARG A 102 -10.03 5.12 -5.44
CA ARG A 102 -10.20 6.41 -6.16
C ARG A 102 -8.85 7.09 -6.42
N HIS A 103 -7.90 6.96 -5.51
CA HIS A 103 -6.53 7.48 -5.64
C HIS A 103 -5.55 6.52 -6.32
N GLY A 104 -6.04 5.36 -6.77
CA GLY A 104 -5.21 4.33 -7.40
C GLY A 104 -4.13 3.80 -6.47
N VAL A 105 -4.50 3.55 -5.21
CA VAL A 105 -3.66 2.93 -4.17
C VAL A 105 -4.38 1.68 -3.66
N THR A 106 -3.67 0.57 -3.53
CA THR A 106 -4.23 -0.64 -2.90
C THR A 106 -4.06 -0.58 -1.37
N PRO A 107 -4.90 -1.27 -0.59
CA PRO A 107 -4.74 -1.38 0.86
C PRO A 107 -3.33 -1.79 1.31
N ILE A 108 -2.76 -2.82 0.68
CA ILE A 108 -1.38 -3.24 0.98
C ILE A 108 -0.33 -2.17 0.62
N GLN A 109 -0.51 -1.46 -0.50
CA GLN A 109 0.40 -0.37 -0.88
C GLN A 109 0.28 0.80 0.09
N PHE A 110 -0.92 1.08 0.60
CA PHE A 110 -1.12 2.07 1.65
C PHE A 110 -0.42 1.63 2.94
N ALA A 111 -0.66 0.43 3.44
CA ALA A 111 -0.05 -0.06 4.67
C ALA A 111 1.49 -0.04 4.62
N LEU A 112 2.10 -0.51 3.53
CA LEU A 112 3.55 -0.44 3.32
C LEU A 112 4.09 0.99 3.30
N SER A 113 3.33 1.91 2.69
CA SER A 113 3.72 3.32 2.62
C SER A 113 3.62 3.99 3.98
N ALA A 114 2.56 3.71 4.75
CA ALA A 114 2.38 4.19 6.11
C ALA A 114 3.52 3.70 7.01
N HIS A 115 3.86 2.41 6.93
CA HIS A 115 5.01 1.84 7.65
C HIS A 115 6.34 2.50 7.25
N ALA A 116 6.60 2.67 5.95
CA ALA A 116 7.83 3.31 5.47
C ALA A 116 7.92 4.80 5.89
N LEU A 117 6.80 5.52 5.88
CA LEU A 117 6.69 6.89 6.35
C LEU A 117 6.93 6.98 7.86
N LEU A 118 6.32 6.09 8.65
CA LEU A 118 6.52 6.03 10.10
C LEU A 118 7.99 5.76 10.44
N HIS A 119 8.61 4.76 9.81
CA HIS A 119 10.02 4.44 10.03
C HIS A 119 10.94 5.63 9.67
N ALA A 120 10.73 6.26 8.52
CA ALA A 120 11.50 7.44 8.11
C ALA A 120 11.27 8.64 9.06
N GLY A 121 10.01 8.84 9.46
CA GLY A 121 9.55 9.77 10.47
C GLY A 121 10.31 9.66 11.77
N MET A 122 10.27 8.47 12.37
CA MET A 122 10.94 8.16 13.63
C MET A 122 12.45 8.36 13.52
N TYR A 123 13.10 7.86 12.46
CA TYR A 123 14.53 8.06 12.30
C TYR A 123 14.90 9.56 12.29
N LEU A 124 14.19 10.39 11.52
CA LEU A 124 14.50 11.82 11.42
C LEU A 124 14.17 12.57 12.72
N ALA A 125 13.11 12.21 13.43
CA ALA A 125 12.81 12.76 14.75
C ALA A 125 13.89 12.42 15.78
N PHE A 126 14.39 11.18 15.79
CA PHE A 126 15.48 10.78 16.68
C PHE A 126 16.85 11.29 16.23
N GLU A 127 17.07 11.49 14.93
CA GLU A 127 18.31 12.06 14.38
C GLU A 127 18.62 13.44 14.99
N GLU A 128 17.59 14.25 15.26
CA GLU A 128 17.74 15.54 15.96
C GLU A 128 18.18 15.39 17.43
N ALA A 129 17.74 14.32 18.10
CA ALA A 129 17.97 14.09 19.53
C ALA A 129 19.19 13.22 19.85
N MET A 130 19.73 12.50 18.87
CA MET A 130 20.84 11.56 19.05
C MET A 130 22.20 12.13 18.64
N ASP A 131 23.29 11.51 19.12
CA ASP A 131 24.64 11.85 18.66
C ASP A 131 24.81 11.53 17.17
N LYS A 132 25.51 12.41 16.43
CA LYS A 132 25.70 12.31 14.98
C LYS A 132 26.38 11.01 14.54
N GLN A 133 27.31 10.48 15.33
CA GLN A 133 27.99 9.22 15.00
C GLN A 133 27.03 8.05 15.16
N LYS A 134 26.20 8.06 16.21
CA LYS A 134 25.16 7.05 16.42
C LYS A 134 24.10 7.09 15.33
N ALA A 135 23.67 8.28 14.90
CA ALA A 135 22.74 8.44 13.78
C ALA A 135 23.31 7.80 12.50
N ALA A 136 24.56 8.15 12.18
CA ALA A 136 25.24 7.63 11.00
C ALA A 136 25.50 6.11 11.06
N GLU A 137 25.69 5.54 12.25
CA GLU A 137 25.81 4.10 12.44
C GLU A 137 24.47 3.39 12.23
N LEU A 138 23.40 3.90 12.83
CA LEU A 138 22.05 3.36 12.65
C LEU A 138 21.62 3.39 11.19
N LEU A 139 21.83 4.53 10.50
CA LEU A 139 21.51 4.68 9.08
C LEU A 139 22.30 3.71 8.18
N ARG A 140 23.54 3.38 8.55
CA ARG A 140 24.36 2.38 7.83
C ARG A 140 23.80 0.97 7.98
N GLY A 141 23.16 0.65 9.10
CA GLY A 141 22.54 -0.65 9.36
C GLY A 141 21.25 -0.91 8.57
N TYR A 142 20.59 0.15 8.08
CA TYR A 142 19.35 0.03 7.32
C TYR A 142 19.53 -0.55 5.91
N THR A 143 18.44 -1.05 5.33
CA THR A 143 18.41 -1.46 3.92
C THR A 143 18.62 -0.26 3.00
N LYS A 144 18.89 -0.51 1.71
CA LYS A 144 18.95 0.57 0.72
C LYS A 144 17.59 1.26 0.60
N ALA A 145 16.50 0.51 0.58
CA ALA A 145 15.15 1.05 0.45
C ALA A 145 14.80 1.97 1.64
N GLN A 146 15.09 1.54 2.87
CA GLN A 146 14.89 2.37 4.07
C GLN A 146 15.68 3.69 4.02
N ARG A 147 16.95 3.64 3.60
CA ARG A 147 17.76 4.87 3.43
C ARG A 147 17.20 5.79 2.35
N ASP A 148 16.79 5.23 1.21
CA ASP A 148 16.18 6.00 0.12
C ASP A 148 14.87 6.67 0.59
N ASN A 149 14.06 5.95 1.39
CA ASN A 149 12.83 6.47 1.99
C ASN A 149 13.11 7.63 2.96
N ILE A 150 14.07 7.47 3.88
CA ILE A 150 14.49 8.53 4.82
C ILE A 150 14.91 9.78 4.06
N GLU A 151 15.72 9.62 3.01
CA GLU A 151 16.21 10.74 2.22
C GLU A 151 15.07 11.43 1.43
N LEU A 152 14.11 10.65 0.93
CA LEU A 152 12.93 11.20 0.27
C LEU A 152 12.09 12.02 1.25
N VAL A 153 11.79 11.50 2.44
CA VAL A 153 10.98 12.21 3.43
C VAL A 153 11.72 13.45 3.96
N ARG A 154 13.04 13.37 4.18
CA ARG A 154 13.89 14.52 4.55
C ARG A 154 13.76 15.68 3.53
N LYS A 155 13.68 15.35 2.25
CA LYS A 155 13.52 16.33 1.16
C LYS A 155 12.07 16.78 0.95
N SER A 156 11.11 16.05 1.50
CA SER A 156 9.70 16.37 1.38
C SER A 156 9.32 17.55 2.27
N GLY A 157 8.18 18.17 1.99
CA GLY A 157 7.59 19.20 2.86
C GLY A 157 7.00 18.63 4.16
N LEU A 158 6.86 17.29 4.27
CA LEU A 158 6.12 16.62 5.35
C LEU A 158 6.70 16.87 6.75
N MET A 159 8.00 17.18 6.86
CA MET A 159 8.66 17.42 8.15
C MET A 159 8.90 18.89 8.48
N LYS A 160 8.42 19.83 7.65
CA LYS A 160 8.57 21.24 7.97
C LYS A 160 7.61 21.59 9.11
N LYS A 161 8.15 21.91 10.29
CA LYS A 161 7.42 22.58 11.37
C LYS A 161 6.96 23.95 10.83
N ASN A 162 5.65 24.15 10.72
CA ASN A 162 5.05 25.47 10.49
C ASN A 162 5.28 26.37 11.71
#